data_AF-A0A9X0W8U9-F1
#
_entry.id   AF-A0A9X0W8U9-F1
#
_cell.length_a   1.000
_cell.length_b   1.000
_cell.length_c   1.000
_cell.angle_alpha   90.00
_cell.angle_beta   90.00
_cell.angle_gamma   90.00
#
_symmetry.space_group_name_H-M   'P 1'
#
loop_
_entity.id
_entity.type
_entity.pdbx_description
1 polymer ?
#
loop_
_entity_poly.entity_id
_entity_poly.type
_entity_poly.pdbx_seq_one_letter_code
_entity_poly.pdbx_strand_id
1 'polypeptide(L)'
;MPRCTAAPVDVSDKDARVLQALERRHNAPQGLVKRAQIILLAARGVGVRATAERLGLGRATVQRWRRRWSSAAATESALERLVDAPRPGTPPIFSPEQICSILALACEPPKRDGQELTHWTHADLAAEAIARGIVESISPDSIGRFLREADLKPHRTRGWINTP
;
A
#
# COMPACT_ATOMS: atom_id res chain seq x y z
N MET A 1 -7.59 44.22 5.66
CA MET A 1 -6.75 43.06 5.30
C MET A 1 -7.34 42.41 4.05
N PRO A 2 -6.69 42.48 2.87
CA PRO A 2 -7.17 41.75 1.70
C PRO A 2 -7.15 40.25 2.04
N ARG A 3 -8.31 39.59 1.90
CA ARG A 3 -8.41 38.16 2.10
C ARG A 3 -7.68 37.49 0.94
N CYS A 4 -6.64 36.71 1.22
CA CYS A 4 -5.97 35.91 0.20
C CYS A 4 -6.96 34.91 -0.38
N THR A 5 -7.59 35.26 -1.50
CA THR A 5 -8.49 34.39 -2.25
C THR A 5 -7.63 33.36 -2.99
N ALA A 6 -7.95 32.09 -2.84
CA ALA A 6 -7.25 31.03 -3.56
C ALA A 6 -7.53 31.15 -5.07
N ALA A 7 -6.48 31.15 -5.90
CA ALA A 7 -6.58 31.24 -7.35
C ALA A 7 -7.53 30.16 -7.92
N PRO A 8 -8.30 30.47 -8.99
CA PRO A 8 -9.12 29.49 -9.69
C PRO A 8 -8.28 28.28 -10.12
N VAL A 9 -8.94 27.12 -10.21
CA VAL A 9 -8.31 25.91 -10.72
C VAL A 9 -8.66 25.75 -12.18
N ASP A 10 -7.66 25.59 -13.05
CA ASP A 10 -7.87 25.34 -14.46
C ASP A 10 -8.47 23.94 -14.69
N VAL A 11 -9.58 23.90 -15.40
CA VAL A 11 -10.32 22.68 -15.74
C VAL A 11 -10.70 22.77 -17.21
N SER A 12 -10.27 21.81 -18.02
CA SER A 12 -10.65 21.74 -19.42
C SER A 12 -12.15 21.46 -19.57
N ASP A 13 -12.77 21.87 -20.69
CA ASP A 13 -14.18 21.58 -20.94
C ASP A 13 -14.48 20.08 -20.95
N LYS A 14 -13.53 19.28 -21.42
CA LYS A 14 -13.61 17.82 -21.40
C LYS A 14 -13.69 17.30 -19.95
N ASP A 15 -12.80 17.77 -19.10
CA ASP A 15 -12.77 17.37 -17.69
C ASP A 15 -14.01 17.86 -16.94
N ALA A 16 -14.44 19.10 -17.20
CA ALA A 16 -15.65 19.65 -16.61
C ALA A 16 -16.89 18.78 -16.89
N ARG A 17 -17.05 18.27 -18.11
CA ARG A 17 -18.14 17.33 -18.45
C ARG A 17 -18.04 16.02 -17.67
N VAL A 18 -16.85 15.47 -17.52
CA VAL A 18 -16.62 14.23 -16.73
C VAL A 18 -16.97 14.45 -15.26
N LEU A 19 -16.53 15.56 -14.67
CA LEU A 19 -16.81 15.91 -13.28
C LEU A 19 -18.31 16.11 -13.04
N GLN A 20 -19.01 16.79 -13.95
CA GLN A 20 -20.47 16.98 -13.86
C GLN A 20 -21.25 15.67 -14.05
N ALA A 21 -20.79 14.80 -14.95
CA ALA A 21 -21.38 13.47 -15.12
C ALA A 21 -21.21 12.63 -13.85
N LEU A 22 -20.07 12.77 -13.15
CA LEU A 22 -19.81 12.08 -11.89
C LEU A 22 -20.73 12.54 -10.77
N GLU A 23 -21.03 13.85 -10.67
CA GLU A 23 -22.00 14.38 -9.70
C GLU A 23 -23.41 13.83 -9.90
N ARG A 24 -23.82 13.59 -11.15
CA ARG A 24 -25.16 13.10 -11.50
C ARG A 24 -25.31 11.58 -11.39
N ARG A 25 -24.20 10.85 -11.22
CA ARG A 25 -24.20 9.39 -11.25
C ARG A 25 -24.74 8.83 -9.93
N HIS A 26 -25.81 8.04 -10.03
CA HIS A 26 -26.54 7.52 -8.86
C HIS A 26 -25.73 6.56 -7.96
N ASN A 27 -24.72 5.87 -8.49
CA ASN A 27 -23.91 4.89 -7.74
C ASN A 27 -22.40 5.23 -7.75
N ALA A 28 -22.07 6.52 -7.76
CA ALA A 28 -20.67 6.94 -7.62
C ALA A 28 -20.25 6.94 -6.13
N PRO A 29 -19.01 6.51 -5.80
CA PRO A 29 -18.48 6.65 -4.46
C PRO A 29 -18.56 8.11 -4.00
N GLN A 30 -19.19 8.38 -2.85
CA GLN A 30 -19.39 9.75 -2.36
C GLN A 30 -18.09 10.55 -2.22
N GLY A 31 -16.97 9.87 -1.93
CA GLY A 31 -15.65 10.49 -1.90
C GLY A 31 -15.28 11.14 -3.24
N LEU A 32 -15.50 10.44 -4.36
CA LEU A 32 -15.22 10.97 -5.69
C LEU A 32 -16.15 12.13 -6.06
N VAL A 33 -17.43 12.03 -5.72
CA VAL A 33 -18.42 13.10 -5.93
C VAL A 33 -18.02 14.37 -5.19
N LYS A 34 -17.65 14.27 -3.90
CA LYS A 34 -17.19 15.41 -3.10
C LYS A 34 -15.92 16.04 -3.67
N ARG A 35 -14.99 15.23 -4.19
CA ARG A 35 -13.76 15.73 -4.82
C ARG A 35 -14.07 16.45 -6.13
N ALA A 36 -14.98 15.92 -6.95
CA ALA A 36 -15.45 16.60 -8.17
C ALA A 36 -16.12 17.95 -7.86
N GLN A 37 -16.97 18.00 -6.83
CA GLN A 37 -17.60 19.24 -6.35
C GLN A 37 -16.56 20.28 -5.92
N ILE A 38 -15.49 19.87 -5.22
CA ILE A 38 -14.38 20.76 -4.85
C ILE A 38 -13.75 21.40 -6.09
N ILE A 39 -13.45 20.59 -7.11
CA ILE A 39 -12.79 21.06 -8.34
C ILE A 39 -13.72 21.96 -9.16
N LEU A 40 -14.98 21.59 -9.33
CA LEU A 40 -15.97 22.40 -10.05
C LEU A 40 -16.23 23.75 -9.38
N LEU A 41 -16.28 23.80 -8.04
CA LEU A 41 -16.38 25.05 -7.30
C LEU A 41 -15.10 25.88 -7.43
N ALA A 42 -13.93 25.25 -7.39
CA ALA A 42 -12.66 25.94 -7.56
C ALA A 42 -12.49 26.52 -8.98
N ALA A 43 -12.98 25.83 -10.01
CA ALA A 43 -13.00 26.33 -11.40
C ALA A 43 -13.91 27.56 -11.55
N ARG A 44 -15.01 27.63 -10.78
CA ARG A 44 -15.89 28.81 -10.71
C ARG A 44 -15.33 29.95 -9.85
N GLY A 45 -14.08 29.85 -9.38
CA GLY A 45 -13.45 30.87 -8.55
C GLY A 45 -13.88 30.87 -7.08
N VAL A 46 -14.61 29.86 -6.62
CA VAL A 46 -15.02 29.78 -5.21
C VAL A 46 -13.80 29.50 -4.33
N GLY A 47 -13.61 30.33 -3.32
CA GLY A 47 -12.47 30.22 -2.39
C GLY A 47 -12.56 28.98 -1.48
N VAL A 48 -11.41 28.52 -0.99
CA VAL A 48 -11.27 27.32 -0.13
C VAL A 48 -12.24 27.31 1.06
N ARG A 49 -12.39 28.46 1.74
CA ARG A 49 -13.28 28.58 2.90
C ARG A 49 -14.75 28.37 2.53
N ALA A 50 -15.22 29.07 1.51
CA ALA A 50 -16.60 28.96 1.05
C ALA A 50 -16.90 27.54 0.51
N THR A 51 -15.95 26.91 -0.19
CA THR A 51 -16.08 25.51 -0.63
C THR A 51 -16.19 24.56 0.56
N ALA A 52 -15.35 24.74 1.59
CA ALA A 52 -15.36 23.91 2.80
C ALA A 52 -16.70 24.01 3.55
N GLU A 53 -17.20 25.23 3.76
CA GLU A 53 -18.49 25.50 4.39
C GLU A 53 -19.65 24.89 3.59
N ARG A 54 -19.69 25.10 2.27
CA ARG A 54 -20.74 24.59 1.38
C ARG A 54 -20.82 23.06 1.33
N LEU A 55 -19.68 22.37 1.44
CA LEU A 55 -19.60 20.91 1.33
C LEU A 55 -19.54 20.19 2.69
N GLY A 56 -19.51 20.94 3.81
CA GLY A 56 -19.33 20.36 5.15
C GLY A 56 -17.99 19.63 5.31
N LEU A 57 -16.92 20.15 4.71
CA LEU A 57 -15.58 19.53 4.69
C LEU A 57 -14.55 20.40 5.42
N GLY A 58 -13.45 19.76 5.87
CA GLY A 58 -12.29 20.50 6.38
C GLY A 58 -11.56 21.28 5.29
N ARG A 59 -11.09 22.49 5.61
CA ARG A 59 -10.29 23.34 4.70
C ARG A 59 -9.06 22.62 4.13
N ALA A 60 -8.39 21.80 4.94
CA ALA A 60 -7.23 21.02 4.54
C ALA A 60 -7.56 20.01 3.42
N THR A 61 -8.76 19.39 3.47
CA THR A 61 -9.25 18.48 2.43
C THR A 61 -9.44 19.23 1.11
N VAL A 62 -10.09 20.40 1.14
CA VAL A 62 -10.29 21.24 -0.03
C VAL A 62 -8.96 21.66 -0.65
N GLN A 63 -8.01 22.12 0.17
CA GLN A 63 -6.67 22.51 -0.30
C GLN A 63 -5.90 21.33 -0.89
N ARG A 64 -5.98 20.15 -0.27
CA ARG A 64 -5.33 18.93 -0.77
C ARG A 64 -5.80 18.60 -2.18
N TRP A 65 -7.11 18.59 -2.40
CA TRP A 65 -7.67 18.21 -3.70
C TRP A 65 -7.45 19.27 -4.78
N ARG A 66 -7.51 20.57 -4.43
CA ARG A 66 -7.12 21.64 -5.37
C ARG A 66 -5.67 21.50 -5.80
N ARG A 67 -4.74 21.35 -4.85
CA ARG A 67 -3.32 21.17 -5.16
C ARG A 67 -3.08 19.94 -6.02
N ARG A 68 -3.71 18.82 -5.66
CA ARG A 68 -3.56 17.56 -6.39
C ARG A 68 -4.04 17.67 -7.82
N TRP A 69 -5.18 18.33 -8.05
CA TRP A 69 -5.66 18.57 -9.41
C TRP A 69 -4.70 19.41 -10.23
N SER A 70 -4.21 20.52 -9.64
CA SER A 70 -3.26 21.41 -10.31
C SER A 70 -1.88 20.78 -10.54
N SER A 71 -1.45 19.84 -9.70
CA SER A 71 -0.16 19.17 -9.83
C SER A 71 -0.20 17.89 -10.67
N ALA A 72 -1.37 17.43 -11.07
CA ALA A 72 -1.50 16.20 -11.85
C ALA A 72 -1.06 16.40 -13.30
N ALA A 73 -0.48 15.37 -13.92
CA ALA A 73 0.01 15.46 -15.28
C ALA A 73 -1.15 15.72 -16.26
N ALA A 74 -0.92 16.52 -17.31
CA ALA A 74 -1.93 16.81 -18.33
C ALA A 74 -2.42 15.56 -19.09
N THR A 75 -1.65 14.47 -19.02
CA THR A 75 -1.97 13.16 -19.59
C THR A 75 -2.97 12.36 -18.76
N GLU A 76 -3.10 12.65 -17.46
CA GLU A 76 -4.06 11.97 -16.58
C GLU A 76 -5.49 12.43 -16.87
N SER A 77 -6.40 11.47 -17.00
CA SER A 77 -7.83 11.74 -17.09
C SER A 77 -8.39 12.37 -15.80
N ALA A 78 -9.51 13.08 -15.91
CA ALA A 78 -10.20 13.65 -14.75
C ALA A 78 -10.48 12.64 -13.62
N LEU A 79 -10.71 11.35 -13.95
CA LEU A 79 -10.95 10.33 -12.94
C LEU A 79 -9.67 9.91 -12.22
N GLU A 80 -8.58 9.69 -12.95
CA GLU A 80 -7.27 9.32 -12.37
C GLU A 80 -6.79 10.39 -11.38
N ARG A 81 -6.99 11.67 -11.73
CA ARG A 81 -6.70 12.81 -10.86
C ARG A 81 -7.47 12.82 -9.54
N LEU A 82 -8.66 12.20 -9.50
CA LEU A 82 -9.54 12.16 -8.32
C LEU A 82 -9.41 10.89 -7.48
N VAL A 83 -8.92 9.78 -8.03
CA VAL A 83 -8.74 8.51 -7.32
C VAL A 83 -7.59 8.65 -6.32
N ASP A 84 -7.63 8.02 -5.15
CA ASP A 84 -6.49 8.06 -4.23
C ASP A 84 -5.27 7.35 -4.83
N ALA A 85 -4.07 7.92 -4.65
CA ALA A 85 -2.86 7.19 -4.99
C ALA A 85 -2.82 5.86 -4.23
N PRO A 86 -2.24 4.79 -4.81
CA PRO A 86 -2.01 3.56 -4.08
C PRO A 86 -1.33 3.89 -2.76
N ARG A 87 -1.93 3.47 -1.64
CA ARG A 87 -1.32 3.71 -0.34
C ARG A 87 -0.04 2.87 -0.30
N PRO A 88 1.15 3.47 -0.12
CA PRO A 88 2.32 2.67 0.15
C PRO A 88 2.01 1.89 1.43
N GLY A 89 1.94 0.57 1.33
CA GLY A 89 1.82 -0.28 2.51
C GLY A 89 3.03 -0.09 3.42
N THR A 90 3.01 -0.73 4.59
CA THR A 90 4.23 -0.81 5.41
C THR A 90 5.34 -1.44 4.59
N PRO A 91 6.52 -0.81 4.48
CA PRO A 91 7.66 -1.41 3.80
C PRO A 91 7.96 -2.79 4.38
N PRO A 92 8.33 -3.78 3.54
CA PRO A 92 8.67 -5.10 4.05
C PRO A 92 9.88 -5.00 4.98
N ILE A 93 9.81 -5.69 6.12
CA ILE A 93 10.89 -5.73 7.13
C ILE A 93 12.04 -6.61 6.64
N PHE A 94 11.73 -7.67 5.89
CA PHE A 94 12.70 -8.64 5.37
C PHE A 94 12.86 -8.47 3.86
N SER A 95 14.10 -8.50 3.39
CA SER A 95 14.38 -8.43 1.96
C SER A 95 13.99 -9.74 1.26
N PRO A 96 13.73 -9.72 -0.06
CA PRO A 96 13.51 -10.93 -0.84
C PRO A 96 14.63 -11.97 -0.69
N GLU A 97 15.89 -11.52 -0.62
CA GLU A 97 17.07 -12.36 -0.46
C GLU A 97 17.08 -13.07 0.90
N GLN A 98 16.71 -12.36 1.98
CA GLN A 98 16.56 -12.94 3.31
C GLN A 98 15.46 -14.00 3.33
N ILE A 99 14.30 -13.70 2.72
CA ILE A 99 13.18 -14.65 2.64
C ILE A 99 13.62 -15.89 1.86
N CYS A 100 14.21 -15.73 0.68
CA CYS A 100 14.72 -16.85 -0.12
C CYS A 100 15.74 -17.69 0.65
N SER A 101 16.64 -17.06 1.41
CA SER A 101 17.65 -17.77 2.21
C SER A 101 17.00 -18.57 3.35
N ILE A 102 15.97 -18.03 4.00
CA ILE A 102 15.17 -18.74 5.01
C ILE A 102 14.43 -19.93 4.39
N LEU A 103 13.86 -19.76 3.20
CA LEU A 103 13.16 -20.85 2.50
C LEU A 103 14.13 -21.96 2.08
N ALA A 104 15.34 -21.59 1.63
CA ALA A 104 16.39 -22.55 1.31
C ALA A 104 16.83 -23.33 2.55
N LEU A 105 17.05 -22.64 3.67
CA LEU A 105 17.34 -23.27 4.97
C LEU A 105 16.28 -24.30 5.37
N ALA A 106 15.00 -24.00 5.16
CA ALA A 106 13.90 -24.90 5.48
C ALA A 106 13.86 -26.17 4.60
N CYS A 107 14.55 -26.16 3.45
CA CYS A 107 14.71 -27.32 2.57
C CYS A 107 15.96 -28.16 2.89
N GLU A 108 16.83 -27.70 3.78
CA GLU A 108 18.00 -28.47 4.22
C GLU A 108 17.59 -29.55 5.25
N PRO A 109 18.40 -30.62 5.39
CA PRO A 109 18.23 -31.57 6.48
C PRO A 109 18.25 -30.84 7.83
N PRO A 110 17.31 -31.13 8.73
CA PRO A 110 17.17 -30.38 9.96
C PRO A 110 18.35 -30.66 10.90
N LYS A 111 19.23 -29.65 11.03
CA LYS A 111 20.43 -29.70 11.87
C LYS A 111 20.56 -28.39 12.61
N ARG A 112 20.73 -28.46 13.93
CA ARG A 112 20.95 -27.29 14.77
C ARG A 112 22.07 -27.57 15.74
N ASP A 113 22.99 -26.63 15.91
CA ASP A 113 24.11 -26.77 16.85
C ASP A 113 24.95 -28.05 16.64
N GLY A 114 25.03 -28.53 15.39
CA GLY A 114 25.71 -29.78 15.03
C GLY A 114 24.94 -31.07 15.34
N GLN A 115 23.71 -30.99 15.86
CA GLN A 115 22.84 -32.13 16.13
C GLN A 115 21.76 -32.30 15.05
N GLU A 116 21.51 -33.54 14.65
CA GLU A 116 20.42 -33.86 13.73
C GLU A 116 19.07 -33.84 14.47
N LEU A 117 18.10 -33.15 13.90
CA LEU A 117 16.73 -33.07 14.42
C LEU A 117 15.80 -33.97 13.60
N THR A 118 14.65 -34.33 14.16
CA THR A 118 13.66 -35.12 13.41
C THR A 118 12.96 -34.31 12.33
N HIS A 119 12.69 -33.03 12.59
CA HIS A 119 12.07 -32.09 11.65
C HIS A 119 12.36 -30.64 12.06
N TRP A 120 12.29 -29.72 11.10
CA TRP A 120 12.32 -28.30 11.39
C TRP A 120 11.02 -27.85 12.07
N THR A 121 11.13 -27.25 13.26
CA THR A 121 10.07 -26.39 13.79
C THR A 121 10.28 -24.95 13.33
N HIS A 122 9.24 -24.11 13.39
CA HIS A 122 9.41 -22.68 13.07
C HIS A 122 10.36 -21.97 14.06
N ALA A 123 10.41 -22.42 15.31
CA ALA A 123 11.32 -21.88 16.31
C ALA A 123 12.78 -22.25 15.99
N ASP A 124 13.01 -23.49 15.55
CA ASP A 124 14.34 -23.93 15.13
C ASP A 124 14.82 -23.18 13.89
N LEU A 125 13.96 -22.99 12.89
CA LEU A 125 14.29 -22.21 11.69
C LEU A 125 14.58 -20.74 12.02
N ALA A 126 13.83 -20.15 12.95
CA ALA A 126 14.09 -18.78 13.41
C ALA A 126 15.46 -18.68 14.10
N ALA A 127 15.76 -19.61 15.02
CA ALA A 127 17.03 -19.63 15.72
C ALA A 127 18.21 -19.86 14.77
N GLU A 128 18.09 -20.80 13.84
CA GLU A 128 19.13 -21.12 12.86
C GLU A 128 19.34 -19.97 11.86
N ALA A 129 18.27 -19.31 11.40
CA ALA A 129 18.39 -18.16 10.51
C ALA A 129 19.13 -16.98 11.18
N ILE A 130 18.96 -16.80 12.50
CA ILE A 130 19.72 -15.81 13.29
C ILE A 130 21.16 -16.28 13.47
N ALA A 131 21.39 -17.55 13.83
CA ALA A 131 22.72 -18.11 14.03
C ALA A 131 23.60 -18.04 12.78
N ARG A 132 23.02 -18.25 11.60
CA ARG A 132 23.70 -18.11 10.29
C ARG A 132 23.83 -16.66 9.81
N GLY A 133 23.31 -15.69 10.54
CA GLY A 133 23.38 -14.27 10.18
C GLY A 133 22.53 -13.89 8.98
N ILE A 134 21.51 -14.68 8.62
CA ILE A 134 20.58 -14.37 7.52
C ILE A 134 19.72 -13.15 7.89
N VAL A 135 19.31 -13.09 9.16
CA VAL A 135 18.50 -12.00 9.74
C VAL A 135 19.01 -11.70 11.15
N GLU A 136 18.91 -10.43 11.57
CA GLU A 136 19.25 -10.03 12.95
C GLU A 136 18.21 -10.56 13.95
N SER A 137 16.93 -10.51 13.59
CA SER A 137 15.84 -11.05 14.40
C SER A 137 14.66 -11.46 13.52
N ILE A 138 13.98 -12.53 13.91
CA ILE A 138 12.75 -12.98 13.24
C ILE A 138 11.88 -13.78 14.21
N SER A 139 10.56 -13.61 14.11
CA SER A 139 9.61 -14.39 14.90
C SER A 139 9.32 -15.74 14.22
N PRO A 140 9.05 -16.81 14.99
CA PRO A 140 8.61 -18.09 14.43
C PRO A 140 7.33 -17.98 13.59
N ASP A 141 6.45 -17.02 13.89
CA ASP A 141 5.25 -16.76 13.09
C ASP A 141 5.58 -16.18 11.71
N SER A 142 6.61 -15.32 11.62
CA SER A 142 7.09 -14.79 10.34
C SER A 142 7.63 -15.91 9.44
N ILE A 143 8.39 -16.86 10.01
CA ILE A 143 8.82 -18.07 9.32
C ILE A 143 7.61 -18.86 8.80
N GLY A 144 6.62 -19.11 9.68
CA GLY A 144 5.42 -19.84 9.31
C GLY A 144 4.62 -19.15 8.19
N ARG A 145 4.58 -17.81 8.18
CA ARG A 145 3.99 -17.04 7.08
C ARG A 145 4.76 -17.24 5.77
N PHE A 146 6.09 -17.11 5.79
CA PHE A 146 6.91 -17.29 4.58
C PHE A 146 6.78 -18.69 3.99
N LEU A 147 6.80 -19.72 4.83
CA LEU A 147 6.60 -21.10 4.39
C LEU A 147 5.22 -21.32 3.79
N ARG A 148 4.16 -20.72 4.37
CA ARG A 148 2.80 -20.82 3.85
C ARG A 148 2.65 -20.11 2.51
N GLU A 149 3.23 -18.93 2.36
CA GLU A 149 3.24 -18.16 1.11
C GLU A 149 3.98 -18.91 -0.02
N ALA A 150 5.00 -19.70 0.34
CA ALA A 150 5.73 -20.57 -0.59
C ALA A 150 5.15 -21.99 -0.75
N ASP A 151 4.03 -22.32 -0.09
CA ASP A 151 3.47 -23.68 0.06
C ASP A 151 4.50 -24.77 0.46
N LEU A 152 5.49 -24.39 1.26
CA LEU A 152 6.52 -25.29 1.79
C LEU A 152 6.07 -25.90 3.13
N LYS A 153 6.22 -27.22 3.27
CA LYS A 153 5.86 -27.97 4.49
C LYS A 153 7.05 -28.83 4.95
N PRO A 154 8.11 -28.22 5.52
CA PRO A 154 9.35 -28.92 5.90
C PRO A 154 9.13 -30.13 6.81
N HIS A 155 8.15 -30.04 7.72
CA HIS A 155 7.78 -31.12 8.65
C HIS A 155 7.08 -32.32 7.99
N ARG A 156 6.67 -32.21 6.71
CA ARG A 156 6.04 -33.30 5.95
C ARG A 156 7.00 -34.00 5.00
N THR A 157 8.14 -33.39 4.73
CA THR A 157 9.23 -33.98 3.93
C THR A 157 10.05 -34.91 4.80
N ARG A 158 9.94 -36.22 4.55
CA ARG A 158 10.86 -37.23 5.09
C ARG A 158 12.07 -37.35 4.18
N GLY A 159 13.25 -36.97 4.68
CA GLY A 159 14.51 -37.40 4.09
C GLY A 159 14.69 -38.90 4.35
N TRP A 160 15.04 -39.67 3.32
CA TRP A 160 15.45 -41.05 3.49
C TRP A 160 16.84 -41.04 4.12
N ILE A 161 16.96 -41.46 5.38
CA ILE A 161 18.27 -41.69 6.01
C ILE A 161 18.79 -43.01 5.43
N ASN A 162 19.73 -42.93 4.49
CA ASN A 162 20.56 -44.08 4.11
C ASN A 162 21.72 -44.13 5.11
N THR A 163 21.60 -45.02 6.09
CA THR A 163 22.71 -45.39 6.99
C THR A 163 23.64 -46.36 6.22
N PRO A 164 24.95 -46.08 6.06
CA PRO A 164 25.90 -47.07 5.54
C PRO A 164 26.21 -48.18 6.55
#